data_AF-A0A8H6HZ95-F1
#
_entry.id   AF-A0A8H6HZ95-F1
#
_cell.length_a   1.000
_cell.length_b   1.000
_cell.length_c   1.000
_cell.angle_alpha   90.00
_cell.angle_beta   90.00
_cell.angle_gamma   90.00
#
_symmetry.space_group_name_H-M   'P 1'
#
loop_
_entity.id
_entity.type
_entity.pdbx_description
1 polymer ?
#
loop_
_entity_poly.entity_id
_entity_poly.type
_entity_poly.pdbx_seq_one_letter_code
_entity_poly.pdbx_strand_id
1 'polypeptide(L)'
;MSDRHGTLLLVIPIVLPLTDHLFCLSHLLSNIDQNLRRAIGGRWAEFMAEFWKAYRAVSPEMFTERWEALVASFPEAAAYLTNELWPCRERWAWTFVAHKFTVGSRTNGRVESENRVSKNWSGAKTSLYQLYAATNKRTDGQSLKDMCTVRDSSRQKHPSQIETVFPGPLSVIRKHVGSFGLQICFREMESSLYYAVEALQIPAGFRYWRMTNTYENDTAHIGSKWLLRLVVNQGLRVTMVLRVSHLGTGKAHILAFTDNQTYVCDCTMGLSLGLPCRHYFHVLSSTGNLRFHLSVINRR
;
A
#
# COMPACT_ATOMS: atom_id res chain seq x y z
N MET A 1 -2.92 -0.91 13.02
CA MET A 1 -1.88 -1.94 12.80
C MET A 1 -1.16 -2.19 14.10
N SER A 2 -1.03 -3.44 14.56
CA SER A 2 -0.38 -3.77 15.83
C SER A 2 0.31 -5.13 15.78
N ASP A 3 0.86 -5.58 16.91
CA ASP A 3 1.18 -7.00 17.11
C ASP A 3 -0.11 -7.85 17.19
N ARG A 4 0.04 -9.15 17.00
CA ARG A 4 -0.99 -10.17 17.22
C ARG A 4 -1.21 -10.36 18.72
N HIS A 5 -2.04 -9.51 19.31
CA HIS A 5 -2.44 -9.62 20.71
C HIS A 5 -3.89 -10.09 20.83
N GLY A 6 -4.15 -11.13 21.63
CA GLY A 6 -5.46 -11.76 21.77
C GLY A 6 -6.59 -10.76 22.09
N THR A 7 -6.36 -9.85 23.04
CA THR A 7 -7.33 -8.79 23.38
C THR A 7 -7.70 -7.89 22.20
N LEU A 8 -6.71 -7.49 21.38
CA LEU A 8 -6.96 -6.63 20.22
C LEU A 8 -7.72 -7.38 19.11
N LEU A 9 -7.54 -8.69 19.01
CA LEU A 9 -8.33 -9.53 18.09
C LEU A 9 -9.80 -9.59 18.49
N LEU A 10 -10.09 -9.63 19.79
CA LEU A 10 -11.46 -9.71 20.33
C LEU A 10 -12.17 -8.35 20.36
N VAL A 11 -11.48 -7.30 20.82
CA VAL A 11 -12.11 -6.00 21.11
C VAL A 11 -12.29 -5.13 19.87
N ILE A 12 -11.33 -5.12 18.94
CA ILE A 12 -11.39 -4.23 17.78
C ILE A 12 -12.65 -4.47 16.91
N PRO A 13 -13.04 -5.71 16.57
CA PRO A 13 -14.27 -5.95 15.81
C PRO A 13 -15.55 -5.42 16.49
N ILE A 14 -15.53 -5.31 17.83
CA ILE A 14 -16.67 -4.84 18.63
C ILE A 14 -16.67 -3.31 18.69
N VAL A 15 -15.54 -2.70 19.03
CA VAL A 15 -15.44 -1.26 19.30
C VAL A 15 -15.25 -0.45 18.02
N LEU A 16 -14.56 -1.00 17.03
CA LEU A 16 -14.22 -0.36 15.75
C LEU A 16 -14.58 -1.28 14.56
N PRO A 17 -15.87 -1.64 14.38
CA PRO A 17 -16.29 -2.64 13.39
C PRO A 17 -15.99 -2.25 11.94
N LEU A 18 -15.81 -0.97 11.66
CA LEU A 18 -15.48 -0.44 10.33
C LEU A 18 -13.96 -0.28 10.10
N THR A 19 -13.12 -0.67 11.07
CA THR A 19 -11.66 -0.52 10.98
C THR A 19 -10.97 -1.84 10.68
N ASP A 20 -10.16 -1.85 9.62
CA ASP A 20 -9.29 -2.99 9.32
C ASP A 20 -8.16 -3.10 10.36
N HIS A 21 -8.19 -4.18 11.15
CA HIS A 21 -7.09 -4.52 12.06
C HIS A 21 -6.03 -5.37 11.36
N LEU A 22 -4.96 -4.72 10.92
CA LEU A 22 -3.80 -5.35 10.27
C LEU A 22 -2.65 -5.61 11.25
N PHE A 23 -1.83 -6.62 10.96
CA PHE A 23 -0.61 -6.90 11.74
C PHE A 23 0.60 -6.17 11.20
N CYS A 24 1.47 -5.75 12.12
CA CYS A 24 2.78 -5.21 11.82
C CYS A 24 3.69 -6.33 11.30
N LEU A 25 4.30 -6.13 10.13
CA LEU A 25 5.20 -7.11 9.53
C LEU A 25 6.40 -7.44 10.43
N SER A 26 6.99 -6.45 11.12
CA SER A 26 8.13 -6.69 12.01
C SER A 26 7.77 -7.60 13.19
N HIS A 27 6.60 -7.39 13.81
CA HIS A 27 6.15 -8.24 14.92
C HIS A 27 5.74 -9.63 14.43
N LEU A 28 5.09 -9.71 13.26
CA LEU A 28 4.79 -11.00 12.62
C LEU A 28 6.07 -11.83 12.43
N LEU A 29 7.12 -11.23 11.87
CA LEU A 29 8.40 -11.91 11.66
C LEU A 29 9.09 -12.27 12.97
N SER A 30 9.01 -11.41 14.00
CA SER A 30 9.54 -11.74 15.32
C SER A 30 8.81 -12.92 15.97
N ASN A 31 7.49 -13.00 15.81
CA ASN A 31 6.70 -14.11 16.33
C ASN A 31 7.03 -15.42 15.59
N ILE A 32 7.21 -15.35 14.27
CA ILE A 32 7.66 -16.48 13.45
C ILE A 32 9.04 -16.97 13.91
N ASP A 33 10.00 -16.06 14.10
CA ASP A 33 11.34 -16.40 14.59
C ASP A 33 11.28 -17.08 15.98
N GLN A 34 10.58 -16.49 16.94
CA GLN A 34 10.48 -17.03 18.30
C GLN A 34 9.87 -18.44 18.35
N ASN A 35 8.87 -18.73 17.52
CA ASN A 35 8.17 -20.01 17.54
C ASN A 35 8.83 -21.09 16.65
N LEU A 36 9.46 -20.69 15.55
CA LEU A 36 9.90 -21.65 14.52
C LEU A 36 11.42 -21.73 14.33
N ARG A 37 12.20 -20.72 14.74
CA ARG A 37 13.66 -20.68 14.47
C ARG A 37 14.39 -21.90 14.98
N ARG A 38 14.07 -22.33 16.21
CA ARG A 38 14.70 -23.50 16.85
C ARG A 38 14.25 -24.81 16.21
N ALA A 39 12.95 -24.95 15.90
CA ALA A 39 12.38 -26.16 15.33
C ALA A 39 12.89 -26.42 13.90
N ILE A 40 13.00 -25.37 13.09
CA ILE A 40 13.44 -25.45 11.69
C ILE A 40 14.98 -25.56 11.58
N GLY A 41 15.72 -24.96 12.52
CA GLY A 41 17.17 -25.11 12.62
C GLY A 41 17.93 -24.67 11.36
N GLY A 42 18.69 -25.61 10.77
CA GLY A 42 19.56 -25.36 9.62
C GLY A 42 18.83 -24.92 8.35
N ARG A 43 17.56 -25.31 8.18
CA ARG A 43 16.75 -25.00 6.98
C ARG A 43 16.04 -23.64 7.06
N TRP A 44 16.38 -22.81 8.04
CA TRP A 44 15.68 -21.54 8.30
C TRP A 44 15.69 -20.57 7.13
N ALA A 45 16.82 -20.48 6.41
CA ALA A 45 16.93 -19.60 5.26
C ALA A 45 15.97 -20.02 4.12
N GLU A 46 15.88 -21.33 3.87
CA GLU A 46 14.95 -21.90 2.89
C GLU A 46 13.49 -21.66 3.32
N PHE A 47 13.17 -21.93 4.59
CA PHE A 47 11.84 -21.67 5.14
C PHE A 47 11.44 -20.21 4.94
N MET A 48 12.31 -19.26 5.30
CA MET A 48 12.01 -17.84 5.14
C MET A 48 11.86 -17.44 3.67
N ALA A 49 12.62 -18.04 2.76
CA ALA A 49 12.46 -17.80 1.33
C ALA A 49 11.07 -18.25 0.83
N GLU A 50 10.63 -19.44 1.19
CA GLU A 50 9.31 -19.97 0.85
C GLU A 50 8.18 -19.16 1.54
N PHE A 51 8.36 -18.80 2.81
CA PHE A 51 7.44 -17.93 3.53
C PHE A 51 7.28 -16.58 2.83
N TRP A 52 8.38 -15.97 2.36
CA TRP A 52 8.31 -14.71 1.61
C TRP A 52 7.62 -14.85 0.26
N LYS A 53 7.78 -15.99 -0.43
CA LYS A 53 7.04 -16.28 -1.67
C LYS A 53 5.54 -16.37 -1.39
N ALA A 54 5.13 -17.05 -0.33
CA ALA A 54 3.73 -17.14 0.09
C ALA A 54 3.22 -15.76 0.53
N TYR A 55 3.94 -15.06 1.43
CA TYR A 55 3.59 -13.72 1.88
C TYR A 55 3.33 -12.76 0.72
N ARG A 56 4.21 -12.75 -0.30
CA ARG A 56 4.13 -11.86 -1.47
C ARG A 56 3.21 -12.37 -2.60
N ALA A 57 2.43 -13.43 -2.36
CA ALA A 57 1.49 -13.91 -3.36
C ALA A 57 0.52 -12.79 -3.79
N VAL A 58 0.23 -12.76 -5.09
CA VAL A 58 -0.50 -11.65 -5.71
C VAL A 58 -2.02 -11.89 -5.75
N SER A 59 -2.48 -13.12 -5.50
CA SER A 59 -3.89 -13.50 -5.39
C SER A 59 -4.13 -14.48 -4.22
N PRO A 60 -5.37 -14.62 -3.73
CA PRO A 60 -5.72 -15.61 -2.72
C PRO A 60 -5.43 -17.05 -3.14
N GLU A 61 -5.61 -17.37 -4.42
CA GLU A 61 -5.33 -18.71 -4.97
C GLU A 61 -3.83 -19.02 -4.92
N MET A 62 -3.00 -18.09 -5.41
CA MET A 62 -1.54 -18.23 -5.36
C MET A 62 -1.02 -18.25 -3.92
N PHE A 63 -1.68 -17.51 -3.01
CA PHE A 63 -1.35 -17.57 -1.59
C PHE A 63 -1.61 -18.97 -1.04
N THR A 64 -2.78 -19.53 -1.31
CA THR A 64 -3.20 -20.86 -0.83
C THR A 64 -2.25 -21.94 -1.34
N GLU A 65 -1.97 -21.95 -2.64
CA GLU A 65 -1.03 -22.90 -3.27
C GLU A 65 0.37 -22.83 -2.64
N ARG A 66 0.95 -21.63 -2.52
CA ARG A 66 2.27 -21.44 -1.94
C ARG A 66 2.30 -21.76 -0.44
N TRP A 67 1.19 -21.52 0.25
CA TRP A 67 1.07 -21.84 1.68
C TRP A 67 1.01 -23.34 1.92
N GLU A 68 0.22 -24.07 1.13
CA GLU A 68 0.15 -25.53 1.19
C GLU A 68 1.52 -26.16 0.89
N ALA A 69 2.22 -25.65 -0.12
CA ALA A 69 3.58 -26.07 -0.44
C ALA A 69 4.58 -25.80 0.71
N LEU A 70 4.46 -24.63 1.36
CA LEU A 70 5.27 -24.28 2.55
C LEU A 70 5.00 -25.24 3.70
N VAL A 71 3.73 -25.53 4.01
CA VAL A 71 3.36 -26.45 5.10
C VAL A 71 3.84 -27.87 4.82
N ALA A 72 3.72 -28.34 3.57
CA ALA A 72 4.19 -29.66 3.17
C ALA A 72 5.72 -29.80 3.24
N SER A 73 6.46 -28.73 2.92
CA SER A 73 7.93 -28.74 2.91
C SER A 73 8.56 -28.62 4.31
N PHE A 74 7.80 -28.12 5.29
CA PHE A 74 8.25 -27.87 6.66
C PHE A 74 7.23 -28.44 7.67
N PRO A 75 7.13 -29.78 7.81
CA PRO A 75 6.20 -30.41 8.74
C PRO A 75 6.42 -29.97 10.20
N GLU A 76 7.65 -29.59 10.56
CA GLU A 76 8.03 -29.08 11.88
C GLU A 76 7.33 -27.75 12.20
N ALA A 77 6.96 -26.97 11.18
CA ALA A 77 6.25 -25.70 11.31
C ALA A 77 4.73 -25.83 11.13
N ALA A 78 4.24 -26.97 10.62
CA ALA A 78 2.87 -27.15 10.16
C ALA A 78 1.81 -26.78 11.21
N ALA A 79 2.03 -27.16 12.47
CA ALA A 79 1.12 -26.85 13.57
C ALA A 79 0.96 -25.33 13.77
N TYR A 80 2.07 -24.59 13.81
CA TYR A 80 2.04 -23.13 13.96
C TYR A 80 1.47 -22.44 12.72
N LEU A 81 1.90 -22.86 11.52
CA LEU A 81 1.40 -22.28 10.27
C LEU A 81 -0.13 -22.46 10.13
N THR A 82 -0.63 -23.65 10.43
CA THR A 82 -2.05 -24.02 10.25
C THR A 82 -2.95 -23.46 11.36
N ASN A 83 -2.53 -23.59 12.62
CA ASN A 83 -3.39 -23.23 13.75
C ASN A 83 -3.25 -21.75 14.13
N GLU A 84 -2.05 -21.19 13.99
CA GLU A 84 -1.78 -19.82 14.43
C GLU A 84 -1.89 -18.83 13.26
N LEU A 85 -1.14 -19.03 12.17
CA LEU A 85 -1.02 -18.00 11.12
C LEU A 85 -2.15 -18.03 10.07
N TRP A 86 -2.59 -19.21 9.65
CA TRP A 86 -3.61 -19.36 8.62
C TRP A 86 -4.97 -18.71 8.96
N PRO A 87 -5.51 -18.83 10.19
CA PRO A 87 -6.80 -18.22 10.53
C PRO A 87 -6.80 -16.69 10.46
N CYS A 88 -5.64 -16.07 10.59
CA CYS A 88 -5.47 -14.63 10.58
C CYS A 88 -4.79 -14.09 9.32
N ARG A 89 -4.65 -14.90 8.26
CA ARG A 89 -3.96 -14.56 6.99
C ARG A 89 -4.42 -13.24 6.36
N GLU A 90 -5.71 -12.92 6.47
CA GLU A 90 -6.28 -11.70 5.90
C GLU A 90 -5.76 -10.41 6.55
N ARG A 91 -5.14 -10.51 7.73
CA ARG A 91 -4.61 -9.38 8.48
C ARG A 91 -3.14 -9.08 8.17
N TRP A 92 -2.45 -9.94 7.42
CA TRP A 92 -1.02 -9.80 7.19
C TRP A 92 -0.52 -10.22 5.82
N ALA A 93 -1.12 -11.22 5.17
CA ALA A 93 -0.64 -11.70 3.87
C ALA A 93 -0.92 -10.68 2.77
N TRP A 94 0.03 -10.51 1.86
CA TRP A 94 0.09 -9.36 0.95
C TRP A 94 -1.16 -9.21 0.09
N THR A 95 -1.66 -10.30 -0.48
CA THR A 95 -2.86 -10.29 -1.33
C THR A 95 -4.11 -9.71 -0.63
N PHE A 96 -4.22 -9.85 0.69
CA PHE A 96 -5.34 -9.36 1.48
C PHE A 96 -5.13 -7.96 2.05
N VAL A 97 -3.89 -7.55 2.29
CA VAL A 97 -3.59 -6.26 2.93
C VAL A 97 -3.12 -5.17 1.97
N ALA A 98 -2.58 -5.52 0.80
CA ALA A 98 -1.97 -4.57 -0.13
C ALA A 98 -2.96 -3.51 -0.63
N HIS A 99 -4.24 -3.85 -0.71
CA HIS A 99 -5.31 -2.97 -1.19
C HIS A 99 -6.01 -2.21 -0.04
N LYS A 100 -5.54 -2.34 1.20
CA LYS A 100 -6.08 -1.65 2.37
C LYS A 100 -5.33 -0.34 2.62
N PHE A 101 -6.06 0.70 3.00
CA PHE A 101 -5.47 2.02 3.27
C PHE A 101 -4.65 1.98 4.57
N THR A 102 -3.33 2.17 4.44
CA THR A 102 -2.36 2.10 5.55
C THR A 102 -1.45 3.33 5.64
N VAL A 103 -1.62 4.30 4.73
CA VAL A 103 -0.75 5.48 4.59
C VAL A 103 0.73 5.06 4.40
N GLY A 104 0.94 3.93 3.73
CA GLY A 104 2.26 3.32 3.52
C GLY A 104 2.89 2.70 4.77
N SER A 105 2.16 2.57 5.87
CA SER A 105 2.65 1.95 7.11
C SER A 105 2.46 0.44 7.05
N ARG A 106 3.55 -0.31 6.92
CA ARG A 106 3.54 -1.79 6.89
C ARG A 106 4.44 -2.43 7.95
N THR A 107 5.44 -1.68 8.37
CA THR A 107 6.36 -2.04 9.44
C THR A 107 6.17 -1.06 10.59
N ASN A 108 6.68 -1.43 11.75
CA ASN A 108 6.81 -0.53 12.87
C ASN A 108 7.84 0.58 12.61
N GLY A 109 8.50 0.70 11.45
CA GLY A 109 9.61 1.64 11.24
C GLY A 109 9.30 3.10 11.60
N ARG A 110 8.07 3.59 11.33
CA ARG A 110 7.61 4.91 11.80
C ARG A 110 7.44 4.97 13.31
N VAL A 111 6.87 3.92 13.90
CA VAL A 111 6.68 3.80 15.36
C VAL A 111 8.03 3.61 16.06
N GLU A 112 8.97 2.87 15.48
CA GLU A 112 10.32 2.68 16.00
C GLU A 112 11.15 3.94 15.88
N SER A 113 11.03 4.71 14.79
CA SER A 113 11.68 6.02 14.71
C SER A 113 11.15 6.97 15.77
N GLU A 114 9.82 6.99 15.99
CA GLU A 114 9.21 7.80 17.03
C GLU A 114 9.57 7.31 18.44
N ASN A 115 9.58 5.99 18.66
CA ASN A 115 10.00 5.37 19.91
C ASN A 115 11.47 5.63 20.19
N ARG A 116 12.35 5.59 19.18
CA ARG A 116 13.77 5.89 19.32
C ARG A 116 13.98 7.34 19.73
N VAL A 117 13.25 8.28 19.12
CA VAL A 117 13.36 9.69 19.49
C VAL A 117 12.74 9.93 20.88
N SER A 118 11.62 9.28 21.20
CA SER A 118 11.02 9.34 22.54
C SER A 118 11.95 8.77 23.60
N LYS A 119 12.69 7.70 23.28
CA LYS A 119 13.75 7.14 24.13
C LYS A 119 14.88 8.13 24.40
N ASN A 120 15.15 9.07 23.50
CA ASN A 120 16.16 10.12 23.74
C ASN A 120 15.70 11.15 24.79
N TRP A 121 14.40 11.25 25.06
CA TRP A 121 13.82 12.18 26.03
C TRP A 121 13.29 11.50 27.28
N SER A 122 13.18 10.17 27.26
CA SER A 122 12.81 9.36 28.41
C SER A 122 14.05 8.72 29.06
N GLY A 123 14.16 8.82 30.37
CA GLY A 123 15.14 8.07 31.16
C GLY A 123 14.58 7.76 32.55
N ALA A 124 15.35 7.01 33.36
CA ALA A 124 14.91 6.60 34.71
C ALA A 124 14.56 7.76 35.66
N LYS A 125 14.99 8.99 35.34
CA LYS A 125 14.74 10.22 36.11
C LYS A 125 13.74 11.18 35.46
N THR A 126 13.20 10.84 34.28
CA THR A 126 12.24 11.70 33.58
C THR A 126 10.85 11.43 34.13
N SER A 127 10.15 12.47 34.59
CA SER A 127 8.75 12.33 35.01
C SER A 127 7.83 12.20 33.80
N LEU A 128 6.66 11.58 33.98
CA LEU A 128 5.65 11.47 32.92
C LEU A 128 5.24 12.85 32.37
N TYR A 129 5.17 13.87 33.22
CA TYR A 129 4.87 15.24 32.79
C TYR A 129 5.97 15.84 31.92
N GLN A 130 7.24 15.62 32.25
CA GLN A 130 8.37 16.09 31.45
C GLN A 130 8.41 15.41 30.08
N LEU A 131 8.12 14.10 30.04
CA LEU A 131 7.99 13.36 28.78
C LEU A 131 6.82 13.90 27.93
N TYR A 132 5.66 14.14 28.54
CA TYR A 132 4.50 14.73 27.88
C TYR A 132 4.79 16.10 27.28
N ALA A 133 5.39 17.01 28.06
CA ALA A 133 5.74 18.35 27.61
C ALA A 133 6.77 18.32 26.46
N ALA A 134 7.77 17.44 26.54
CA ALA A 134 8.77 17.27 25.48
C ALA A 134 8.15 16.76 24.18
N THR A 135 7.25 15.78 24.26
CA THR A 135 6.53 15.24 23.11
C THR A 135 5.65 16.30 22.44
N ASN A 136 4.86 17.06 23.22
CA ASN A 136 4.01 18.12 22.66
C ASN A 136 4.83 19.23 22.00
N LYS A 137 5.91 19.69 22.65
CA LYS A 137 6.81 20.72 22.09
C LYS A 137 7.42 20.27 20.76
N ARG A 138 7.73 18.98 20.59
CA ARG A 138 8.21 18.44 19.32
C ARG A 138 7.09 18.42 18.27
N THR A 139 5.88 18.00 18.62
CA THR A 139 4.73 18.02 17.69
C THR A 139 4.49 19.41 17.11
N ASP A 140 4.56 20.45 17.95
CA ASP A 140 4.43 21.84 17.52
C ASP A 140 5.62 22.27 16.62
N GLY A 141 6.84 21.90 17.00
CA GLY A 141 8.05 22.19 16.22
C GLY A 141 8.12 21.45 14.86
N GLN A 142 7.58 20.24 14.78
CA GLN A 142 7.50 19.44 13.56
C GLN A 142 6.52 20.09 12.58
N SER A 143 5.38 20.59 13.08
CA SER A 143 4.37 21.30 12.29
C SER A 143 4.93 22.57 11.64
N LEU A 144 5.75 23.33 12.37
CA LEU A 144 6.42 24.53 11.86
C LEU A 144 7.54 24.21 10.85
N LYS A 145 8.37 23.18 11.13
CA LYS A 145 9.41 22.74 10.20
C LYS A 145 8.81 22.19 8.92
N ASP A 146 7.76 21.38 8.98
CA ASP A 146 7.08 20.86 7.80
C ASP A 146 6.48 22.00 6.97
N MET A 147 5.89 23.03 7.59
CA MET A 147 5.43 24.25 6.89
C MET A 147 6.57 25.03 6.23
N CYS A 148 7.70 25.24 6.91
CA CYS A 148 8.87 25.91 6.33
C CYS A 148 9.47 25.09 5.18
N THR A 149 9.56 23.76 5.33
CA THR A 149 10.10 22.87 4.30
C THR A 149 9.21 22.87 3.06
N VAL A 150 7.87 22.93 3.19
CA VAL A 150 6.95 23.16 2.06
C VAL A 150 7.24 24.46 1.36
N ARG A 151 7.39 25.54 2.15
CA ARG A 151 7.64 26.87 1.62
C ARG A 151 8.96 26.93 0.86
N ASP A 152 10.00 26.28 1.37
CA ASP A 152 11.33 26.26 0.75
C ASP A 152 11.42 25.28 -0.43
N SER A 153 10.74 24.12 -0.36
CA SER A 153 10.61 23.17 -1.49
C SER A 153 9.79 23.76 -2.64
N SER A 154 8.77 24.58 -2.34
CA SER A 154 7.98 25.27 -3.35
C SER A 154 8.77 26.39 -4.06
N ARG A 155 9.85 26.88 -3.44
CA ARG A 155 10.70 27.97 -3.94
C ARG A 155 12.03 27.51 -4.54
N GLN A 156 12.50 26.29 -4.23
CA GLN A 156 13.72 25.75 -4.81
C GLN A 156 13.48 25.17 -6.21
N LYS A 157 13.70 26.03 -7.21
CA LYS A 157 14.17 25.72 -8.57
C LYS A 157 13.66 24.40 -9.19
N HIS A 158 12.44 24.40 -9.73
CA HIS A 158 12.06 23.44 -10.77
C HIS A 158 11.88 24.15 -12.11
N PRO A 159 12.86 24.13 -13.03
CA PRO A 159 12.59 24.44 -14.43
C PRO A 159 11.95 23.24 -15.15
N SER A 160 10.78 23.48 -15.77
CA SER A 160 10.57 23.41 -17.24
C SER A 160 9.70 22.35 -17.96
N GLN A 161 9.20 21.24 -17.38
CA GLN A 161 8.27 20.33 -18.11
C GLN A 161 7.00 19.88 -17.35
N ILE A 162 7.10 19.54 -16.06
CA ILE A 162 5.94 19.00 -15.31
C ILE A 162 4.83 20.03 -15.12
N GLU A 163 5.17 21.30 -14.93
CA GLU A 163 4.16 22.37 -14.86
C GLU A 163 3.41 22.54 -16.18
N THR A 164 4.06 22.24 -17.31
CA THR A 164 3.46 22.27 -18.65
C THR A 164 2.56 21.07 -18.89
N VAL A 165 2.97 19.87 -18.43
CA VAL A 165 2.21 18.63 -18.62
C VAL A 165 1.02 18.53 -17.64
N PHE A 166 1.19 18.99 -16.39
CA PHE A 166 0.19 18.88 -15.33
C PHE A 166 -0.20 20.22 -14.67
N PRO A 167 -0.49 21.30 -15.42
CA PRO A 167 -0.74 22.62 -14.84
C PRO A 167 -1.95 22.62 -13.88
N GLY A 168 -3.06 22.00 -14.30
CA GLY A 168 -4.28 21.89 -13.51
C GLY A 168 -4.09 21.04 -12.24
N PRO A 169 -3.70 19.75 -12.36
CA PRO A 169 -3.48 18.88 -11.21
C PRO A 169 -2.49 19.47 -10.20
N LEU A 170 -1.36 20.01 -10.67
CA LEU A 170 -0.34 20.57 -9.79
C LEU A 170 -0.82 21.80 -9.04
N SER A 171 -1.59 22.69 -9.69
CA SER A 171 -2.21 23.85 -9.04
C SER A 171 -3.15 23.43 -7.90
N VAL A 172 -4.03 22.46 -8.15
CA VAL A 172 -4.97 21.96 -7.14
C VAL A 172 -4.23 21.28 -5.97
N ILE A 173 -3.22 20.46 -6.26
CA ILE A 173 -2.44 19.76 -5.23
C ILE A 173 -1.66 20.76 -4.37
N ARG A 174 -1.00 21.76 -4.97
CA ARG A 174 -0.27 22.81 -4.24
C ARG A 174 -1.18 23.58 -3.27
N LYS A 175 -2.43 23.81 -3.66
CA LYS A 175 -3.39 24.57 -2.86
C LYS A 175 -4.02 23.75 -1.72
N HIS A 176 -4.22 22.45 -1.91
CA HIS A 176 -5.09 21.65 -1.03
C HIS A 176 -4.42 20.45 -0.35
N VAL A 177 -3.20 20.08 -0.73
CA VAL A 177 -2.53 18.86 -0.25
C VAL A 177 -1.32 19.23 0.61
N GLY A 178 -1.18 18.56 1.75
CA GLY A 178 -0.04 18.76 2.64
C GLY A 178 1.31 18.37 2.02
N SER A 179 2.39 18.83 2.65
CA SER A 179 3.80 18.69 2.23
C SER A 179 4.16 17.34 1.61
N PHE A 180 3.89 16.28 2.37
CA PHE A 180 4.18 14.91 2.01
C PHE A 180 3.43 14.50 0.75
N GLY A 181 2.13 14.81 0.67
CA GLY A 181 1.31 14.45 -0.50
C GLY A 181 1.77 15.19 -1.75
N LEU A 182 2.10 16.47 -1.62
CA LEU A 182 2.65 17.29 -2.71
C LEU A 182 3.97 16.71 -3.26
N GLN A 183 4.94 16.42 -2.38
CA GLN A 183 6.24 15.88 -2.79
C GLN A 183 6.12 14.52 -3.47
N ILE A 184 5.28 13.63 -2.93
CA ILE A 184 5.04 12.31 -3.52
C ILE A 184 4.35 12.45 -4.88
N CYS A 185 3.30 13.27 -4.99
CA CYS A 185 2.60 13.48 -6.27
C CYS A 185 3.54 14.05 -7.33
N PHE A 186 4.40 15.01 -6.97
CA PHE A 186 5.37 15.59 -7.90
C PHE A 186 6.32 14.52 -8.45
N ARG A 187 6.91 13.70 -7.58
CA ARG A 187 7.79 12.58 -8.00
C ARG A 187 7.07 11.56 -8.87
N GLU A 188 5.81 11.24 -8.56
CA GLU A 188 5.01 10.32 -9.36
C GLU A 188 4.64 10.92 -10.72
N MET A 189 4.38 12.22 -10.81
CA MET A 189 4.20 12.93 -12.09
C MET A 189 5.48 12.87 -12.94
N GLU A 190 6.65 13.13 -12.37
CA GLU A 190 7.94 13.00 -13.07
C GLU A 190 8.16 11.58 -13.60
N SER A 191 7.93 10.59 -12.73
CA SER A 191 8.09 9.18 -13.11
C SER A 191 7.09 8.73 -14.18
N SER A 192 5.96 9.42 -14.32
CA SER A 192 4.89 9.05 -15.26
C SER A 192 5.25 9.30 -16.73
N LEU A 193 6.25 10.13 -17.01
CA LEU A 193 6.65 10.48 -18.37
C LEU A 193 7.33 9.33 -19.14
N TYR A 194 7.70 8.25 -18.45
CA TYR A 194 8.42 7.09 -19.02
C TYR A 194 7.52 5.89 -19.34
N TYR A 195 6.22 6.13 -19.50
CA TYR A 195 5.23 5.08 -19.74
C TYR A 195 4.53 5.28 -21.08
N ALA A 196 3.86 4.23 -21.53
CA ALA A 196 2.88 4.24 -22.61
C ALA A 196 1.57 3.65 -22.10
N VAL A 197 0.45 4.09 -22.68
CA VAL A 197 -0.90 3.60 -22.36
C VAL A 197 -1.53 2.89 -23.55
N GLU A 198 -2.17 1.77 -23.28
CA GLU A 198 -2.94 0.98 -24.21
C GLU A 198 -4.33 0.72 -23.62
N ALA A 199 -5.39 1.10 -24.33
CA ALA A 199 -6.75 0.81 -23.91
C ALA A 199 -7.09 -0.65 -24.20
N LEU A 200 -7.54 -1.39 -23.18
CA LEU A 200 -7.98 -2.76 -23.35
C LEU A 200 -9.48 -2.76 -23.67
N GLN A 201 -9.84 -3.39 -24.79
CA GLN A 201 -11.23 -3.49 -25.26
C GLN A 201 -12.11 -4.20 -24.21
N ILE A 202 -13.18 -3.52 -23.76
CA ILE A 202 -14.27 -4.13 -23.01
C ILE A 202 -15.39 -4.41 -24.03
N PRO A 203 -15.72 -5.68 -24.35
CA PRO A 203 -16.78 -6.05 -25.28
C PRO A 203 -18.12 -5.43 -24.89
N ALA A 204 -18.78 -4.78 -25.85
CA ALA A 204 -20.07 -4.14 -25.66
C ALA A 204 -21.16 -5.15 -25.27
N GLY A 205 -22.05 -4.77 -24.33
CA GLY A 205 -23.23 -5.56 -23.93
C GLY A 205 -23.04 -6.48 -22.71
N PHE A 206 -21.83 -6.63 -22.18
CA PHE A 206 -21.59 -7.39 -20.95
C PHE A 206 -21.95 -6.54 -19.72
N ARG A 207 -23.15 -6.76 -19.16
CA ARG A 207 -23.55 -6.20 -17.84
C ARG A 207 -22.64 -6.70 -16.69
N TYR A 208 -21.95 -7.82 -16.92
CA TYR A 208 -20.97 -8.43 -16.03
C TYR A 208 -19.75 -8.85 -16.86
N TRP A 209 -18.61 -8.23 -16.63
CA TRP A 209 -17.34 -8.67 -17.22
C TRP A 209 -16.93 -10.01 -16.60
N ARG A 210 -17.38 -11.13 -17.19
CA ARG A 210 -16.76 -12.44 -16.93
C ARG A 210 -15.37 -12.37 -17.53
N MET A 211 -14.39 -12.27 -16.65
CA MET A 211 -12.98 -12.07 -16.96
C MET A 211 -12.46 -13.19 -17.89
N THR A 212 -12.36 -12.92 -19.18
CA THR A 212 -11.75 -13.84 -20.16
C THR A 212 -10.22 -13.72 -20.21
N ASN A 213 -9.68 -12.61 -19.71
CA ASN A 213 -8.24 -12.38 -19.58
C ASN A 213 -7.77 -12.68 -18.15
N THR A 214 -6.72 -13.48 -18.01
CA THR A 214 -6.18 -13.92 -16.72
C THR A 214 -5.38 -12.83 -16.00
N TYR A 215 -4.99 -11.75 -16.70
CA TYR A 215 -4.22 -10.61 -16.19
C TYR A 215 -3.12 -10.99 -15.18
N GLU A 216 -2.37 -12.05 -15.51
CA GLU A 216 -1.21 -12.52 -14.75
C GLU A 216 -0.03 -11.60 -15.07
N ASN A 217 0.08 -10.51 -14.32
CA ASN A 217 1.19 -9.59 -14.41
C ASN A 217 2.10 -9.75 -13.19
N ASP A 218 3.18 -10.52 -13.34
CA ASP A 218 4.16 -10.81 -12.28
C ASP A 218 4.99 -9.58 -11.82
N THR A 219 4.80 -8.43 -12.47
CA THR A 219 5.44 -7.17 -12.08
C THR A 219 4.55 -6.29 -11.20
N ALA A 220 3.29 -6.69 -10.97
CA ALA A 220 2.32 -5.96 -10.16
C ALA A 220 2.48 -6.23 -8.66
N HIS A 221 2.00 -5.29 -7.83
CA HIS A 221 1.93 -5.52 -6.39
C HIS A 221 0.77 -6.48 -6.04
N ILE A 222 -0.32 -6.47 -6.80
CA ILE A 222 -1.43 -7.40 -6.64
C ILE A 222 -1.86 -7.90 -8.00
N GLY A 223 -2.40 -9.12 -8.07
CA GLY A 223 -2.83 -9.69 -9.34
C GLY A 223 -3.99 -8.87 -9.88
N SER A 224 -3.87 -8.39 -11.11
CA SER A 224 -4.90 -7.54 -11.74
C SER A 224 -6.26 -8.24 -11.79
N LYS A 225 -6.27 -9.58 -11.98
CA LYS A 225 -7.49 -10.38 -11.90
C LYS A 225 -8.16 -10.29 -10.52
N TRP A 226 -7.36 -10.41 -9.48
CA TRP A 226 -7.83 -10.31 -8.10
C TRP A 226 -8.29 -8.90 -7.75
N LEU A 227 -7.56 -7.86 -8.19
CA LEU A 227 -7.96 -6.47 -7.99
C LEU A 227 -9.33 -6.16 -8.60
N LEU A 228 -9.59 -6.61 -9.83
CA LEU A 228 -10.89 -6.38 -10.48
C LEU A 228 -12.02 -7.17 -9.80
N ARG A 229 -11.75 -8.37 -9.29
CA ARG A 229 -12.71 -9.10 -8.44
C ARG A 229 -13.06 -8.32 -7.18
N LEU A 230 -12.07 -7.72 -6.52
CA LEU A 230 -12.30 -6.86 -5.36
C LEU A 230 -13.23 -5.68 -5.71
N VAL A 231 -13.01 -5.02 -6.85
CA VAL A 231 -13.88 -3.93 -7.32
C VAL A 231 -15.32 -4.39 -7.53
N VAL A 232 -15.53 -5.49 -8.26
CA VAL A 232 -16.86 -6.03 -8.55
C VAL A 232 -17.57 -6.50 -7.27
N ASN A 233 -16.84 -7.09 -6.32
CA ASN A 233 -17.39 -7.51 -5.03
C ASN A 233 -17.85 -6.33 -4.16
N GLN A 234 -17.34 -5.11 -4.41
CA GLN A 234 -17.83 -3.88 -3.80
C GLN A 234 -19.07 -3.29 -4.52
N GLY A 235 -19.61 -4.00 -5.51
CA GLY A 235 -20.75 -3.53 -6.31
C GLY A 235 -20.39 -2.44 -7.32
N LEU A 236 -19.10 -2.18 -7.54
CA LEU A 236 -18.63 -1.16 -8.49
C LEU A 236 -18.49 -1.76 -9.89
N ARG A 237 -18.85 -0.98 -10.91
CA ARG A 237 -18.70 -1.39 -12.31
C ARG A 237 -17.43 -0.82 -12.89
N VAL A 238 -16.63 -1.68 -13.51
CA VAL A 238 -15.46 -1.26 -14.27
C VAL A 238 -15.92 -0.66 -15.60
N THR A 239 -15.55 0.59 -15.87
CA THR A 239 -15.94 1.35 -17.07
C THR A 239 -14.85 1.39 -18.13
N MET A 240 -13.59 1.33 -17.71
CA MET A 240 -12.42 1.37 -18.59
C MET A 240 -11.28 0.61 -17.96
N VAL A 241 -10.54 -0.18 -18.75
CA VAL A 241 -9.32 -0.86 -18.33
C VAL A 241 -8.20 -0.46 -19.26
N LEU A 242 -7.09 -0.03 -18.69
CA LEU A 242 -5.91 0.44 -19.39
C LEU A 242 -4.70 -0.38 -18.95
N ARG A 243 -3.84 -0.70 -19.90
CA ARG A 243 -2.51 -1.23 -19.66
C ARG A 243 -1.51 -0.09 -19.78
N VAL A 244 -0.68 0.07 -18.75
CA VAL A 244 0.33 1.12 -18.66
C VAL A 244 1.70 0.46 -18.60
N SER A 245 2.52 0.64 -19.62
CA SER A 245 3.80 -0.08 -19.77
C SER A 245 4.98 0.88 -19.71
N HIS A 246 5.98 0.56 -18.91
CA HIS A 246 7.21 1.36 -18.83
C HIS A 246 8.03 1.20 -20.12
N LEU A 247 8.34 2.29 -20.80
CA LEU A 247 8.97 2.30 -22.12
C LEU A 247 10.34 1.59 -22.15
N GLY A 248 11.14 1.75 -21.09
CA GLY A 248 12.46 1.13 -21.02
C GLY A 248 12.52 -0.31 -20.53
N THR A 249 11.54 -0.77 -19.73
CA THR A 249 11.64 -2.09 -19.06
C THR A 249 10.57 -3.07 -19.52
N GLY A 250 9.56 -2.60 -20.26
CA GLY A 250 8.40 -3.40 -20.66
C GLY A 250 7.47 -3.81 -19.51
N LYS A 251 7.82 -3.51 -18.26
CA LYS A 251 6.97 -3.80 -17.09
C LYS A 251 5.65 -3.07 -17.25
N ALA A 252 4.56 -3.82 -17.16
CA ALA A 252 3.23 -3.30 -17.34
C ALA A 252 2.50 -3.18 -16.00
N HIS A 253 1.44 -2.39 -15.99
CA HIS A 253 0.52 -2.25 -14.87
C HIS A 253 -0.89 -2.10 -15.43
N ILE A 254 -1.87 -2.67 -14.75
CA ILE A 254 -3.28 -2.48 -15.09
C ILE A 254 -3.86 -1.38 -14.21
N LEU A 255 -4.56 -0.46 -14.88
CA LEU A 255 -5.33 0.59 -14.26
C LEU A 255 -6.78 0.48 -14.75
N ALA A 256 -7.73 0.53 -13.83
CA ALA A 256 -9.14 0.46 -14.15
C ALA A 256 -9.89 1.64 -13.55
N PHE A 257 -10.81 2.22 -14.31
CA PHE A 257 -11.77 3.20 -13.83
C PHE A 257 -13.10 2.54 -13.52
N THR A 258 -13.82 3.12 -12.57
CA THR A 258 -15.12 2.64 -12.14
C THR A 258 -16.21 3.67 -12.40
N ASP A 259 -17.47 3.25 -12.28
CA ASP A 259 -18.64 4.11 -12.53
C ASP A 259 -18.83 5.25 -11.53
N ASN A 260 -18.17 5.21 -10.37
CA ASN A 260 -18.11 6.31 -9.41
C ASN A 260 -16.97 7.32 -9.67
N GLN A 261 -16.34 7.27 -10.86
CA GLN A 261 -15.20 8.10 -11.25
C GLN A 261 -13.93 7.92 -10.40
N THR A 262 -13.82 6.82 -9.65
CA THR A 262 -12.56 6.43 -9.01
C THR A 262 -11.73 5.53 -9.92
N TYR A 263 -10.44 5.41 -9.61
CA TYR A 263 -9.53 4.50 -10.30
C TYR A 263 -8.93 3.50 -9.31
N VAL A 264 -8.59 2.32 -9.80
CA VAL A 264 -7.75 1.35 -9.11
C VAL A 264 -6.58 0.98 -10.00
N CYS A 265 -5.44 0.67 -9.38
CA CYS A 265 -4.25 0.22 -10.10
C CYS A 265 -3.60 -0.94 -9.36
N ASP A 266 -3.10 -1.92 -10.11
CA ASP A 266 -2.45 -3.13 -9.60
C ASP A 266 -1.11 -2.86 -8.85
N CYS A 267 -0.59 -1.63 -8.92
CA CYS A 267 0.49 -1.15 -8.07
C CYS A 267 0.03 -0.86 -6.62
N THR A 268 -1.28 -0.80 -6.37
CA THR A 268 -1.92 -0.56 -5.06
C THR A 268 -1.60 0.77 -4.36
N MET A 269 -0.79 1.65 -4.94
CA MET A 269 -0.37 2.90 -4.28
C MET A 269 -1.57 3.84 -4.00
N GLY A 270 -2.51 3.97 -4.94
CA GLY A 270 -3.74 4.74 -4.73
C GLY A 270 -4.56 4.23 -3.54
N LEU A 271 -4.67 2.91 -3.39
CA LEU A 271 -5.45 2.28 -2.32
C LEU A 271 -4.71 2.30 -0.96
N SER A 272 -3.43 1.92 -0.96
CA SER A 272 -2.66 1.74 0.28
C SER A 272 -2.10 3.03 0.85
N LEU A 273 -1.63 3.94 -0.01
CA LEU A 273 -1.06 5.23 0.40
C LEU A 273 -2.10 6.35 0.33
N GLY A 274 -3.16 6.19 -0.46
CA GLY A 274 -4.16 7.25 -0.69
C GLY A 274 -3.68 8.38 -1.58
N LEU A 275 -2.64 8.13 -2.40
CA LEU A 275 -2.07 9.11 -3.31
C LEU A 275 -1.99 8.53 -4.73
N PRO A 276 -2.23 9.35 -5.77
CA PRO A 276 -2.10 8.90 -7.15
C PRO A 276 -0.72 8.35 -7.49
N CYS A 277 -0.70 7.22 -8.18
CA CYS A 277 0.54 6.63 -8.68
C CYS A 277 0.94 7.22 -10.04
N ARG A 278 2.20 7.02 -10.43
CA ARG A 278 2.69 7.37 -11.77
C ARG A 278 1.85 6.81 -12.92
N HIS A 279 1.24 5.62 -12.77
CA HIS A 279 0.40 5.03 -13.82
C HIS A 279 -0.87 5.85 -14.03
N TYR A 280 -1.49 6.34 -12.95
CA TYR A 280 -2.63 7.25 -13.04
C TYR A 280 -2.23 8.58 -13.68
N PHE A 281 -1.11 9.18 -13.26
CA PHE A 281 -0.65 10.44 -13.85
C PHE A 281 -0.33 10.30 -15.34
N HIS A 282 0.29 9.19 -15.75
CA HIS A 282 0.56 8.93 -17.16
C HIS A 282 -0.72 8.83 -17.98
N VAL A 283 -1.70 8.08 -17.46
CA VAL A 283 -3.03 7.94 -18.08
C VAL A 283 -3.73 9.31 -18.18
N LEU A 284 -3.65 10.12 -17.12
CA LEU A 284 -4.24 11.45 -17.07
C LEU A 284 -3.63 12.40 -18.11
N SER A 285 -2.31 12.41 -18.27
CA SER A 285 -1.65 13.27 -19.28
C SER A 285 -1.87 12.78 -20.71
N SER A 286 -2.06 11.47 -20.90
CA SER A 286 -2.15 10.85 -22.23
C SER A 286 -3.59 10.73 -22.74
N THR A 287 -4.60 10.91 -21.88
CA THR A 287 -6.01 10.74 -22.24
C THR A 287 -6.78 12.05 -22.07
N GLY A 288 -7.09 12.73 -23.18
CA GLY A 288 -7.72 14.07 -23.17
C GLY A 288 -9.10 14.14 -22.49
N ASN A 289 -9.78 13.02 -22.31
CA ASN A 289 -11.13 12.96 -21.72
C ASN A 289 -11.12 12.77 -20.19
N LEU A 290 -9.97 12.50 -19.58
CA LEU A 290 -9.86 12.32 -18.14
C LEU A 290 -9.59 13.64 -17.44
N ARG A 291 -10.35 13.92 -16.38
CA ARG A 291 -10.17 15.11 -15.55
C ARG A 291 -9.62 14.71 -14.19
N PHE A 292 -8.69 15.50 -13.69
CA PHE A 292 -8.21 15.35 -12.33
C PHE A 292 -9.25 15.87 -11.35
N HIS A 293 -9.58 15.07 -10.35
CA HIS A 293 -10.43 15.48 -9.24
C HIS A 293 -9.72 15.21 -7.92
N LEU A 294 -9.75 16.15 -6.97
CA LEU A 294 -8.99 16.04 -5.72
C LEU A 294 -9.37 14.80 -4.88
N SER A 295 -10.56 14.23 -5.07
CA SER A 295 -11.00 13.00 -4.38
C SER A 295 -10.13 11.77 -4.65
N VAL A 296 -9.25 11.80 -5.66
CA VAL A 296 -8.26 10.73 -5.89
C VAL A 296 -7.17 10.71 -4.82
N ILE A 297 -7.11 11.74 -3.97
CA ILE A 297 -6.25 11.82 -2.79
C ILE A 297 -7.14 11.60 -1.56
N ASN A 298 -6.83 10.57 -0.77
CA ASN A 298 -7.57 10.30 0.46
C ASN A 298 -7.35 11.43 1.47
N ARG A 299 -8.44 11.81 2.14
CA ARG A 299 -8.37 12.74 3.28
C ARG A 299 -7.58 12.08 4.40
N ARG A 300 -6.67 12.84 5.02
CA ARG A 300 -5.98 12.43 6.25
C ARG A 300 -6.89 12.63 7.44
#